data_AF-A0A4V2YB02-F1
#
_entry.id   AF-A0A4V2YB02-F1
#
_cell.length_a   1.000
_cell.length_b   1.000
_cell.length_c   1.000
_cell.angle_alpha   90.00
_cell.angle_beta   90.00
_cell.angle_gamma   90.00
#
_symmetry.space_group_name_H-M   'P 1'
#
loop_
_entity.id
_entity.type
_entity.pdbx_description
1 polymer ?
#
loop_
_entity_poly.entity_id
_entity_poly.type
_entity_poly.pdbx_seq_one_letter_code
_entity_poly.pdbx_strand_id
1 'polypeptide(L)'
;MDDADAVVPLRPGFDIQVRGFSRNQVVEHIELLEDQLRMVTIDRNEAVKLNNDLRTLCDDTRRSLDRAEQRLKSIESSDTGLPAASQRVQNMLAIAEDEVQTLRDQSKRQAEIIRGTAETEARALISEAERAADELREECTELVNDVESRRAKLQREHEQKISEQRSREYRLRQEIRNEYKRVIANAQEESDALIAETRRQCGQWDAESEQMRLEALEEIRVERLRLEELRTSVLAAMDNAKQVLEESAATVRAKTDTAATPEPSGPVEPDEHQLQQVTLPEQRDDVQTYTIPIEPQHTTNGASKAPSARQN
;
A
#
# COMPACT_ATOMS: atom_id res chain seq x y z
N MET A 1 -32.58 63.87 10.79
CA MET A 1 -31.67 64.37 11.85
C MET A 1 -32.25 63.86 13.15
N ASP A 2 -31.67 62.92 13.86
CA ASP A 2 -30.30 62.41 13.82
C ASP A 2 -30.30 60.92 14.12
N ASP A 3 -29.68 60.16 13.22
CA ASP A 3 -29.31 58.75 13.39
C ASP A 3 -27.81 58.65 13.76
N ALA A 4 -27.27 59.72 14.35
CA ALA A 4 -25.88 59.87 14.75
C ALA A 4 -25.83 60.01 16.28
N ASP A 5 -24.94 59.25 16.90
CA ASP A 5 -24.64 59.21 18.35
C ASP A 5 -25.46 58.28 19.26
N ALA A 6 -25.91 57.14 18.75
CA ALA A 6 -25.99 55.94 19.60
C ALA A 6 -24.57 55.40 19.88
N VAL A 7 -23.74 56.20 20.56
CA VAL A 7 -22.43 55.76 21.07
C VAL A 7 -22.70 54.74 22.15
N VAL A 8 -22.66 53.46 21.78
CA VAL A 8 -22.53 52.36 22.73
C VAL A 8 -21.29 52.66 23.56
N PRO A 9 -21.40 52.91 24.88
CA PRO A 9 -20.22 53.15 25.70
C PRO A 9 -19.36 51.89 25.62
N LEU A 10 -18.20 51.99 24.95
CA LEU A 10 -17.23 50.92 24.96
C LEU A 10 -16.90 50.65 26.42
N ARG A 11 -17.14 49.41 26.86
CA ARG A 11 -16.85 48.97 28.22
C ARG A 11 -15.40 49.36 28.53
N PRO A 12 -15.11 50.10 29.62
CA PRO A 12 -13.75 50.44 29.98
C PRO A 12 -12.97 49.13 30.15
N GLY A 13 -12.01 48.89 29.26
CA GLY A 13 -11.15 47.71 29.34
C GLY A 13 -10.23 47.81 30.56
N PHE A 14 -9.70 46.68 31.00
CA PHE A 14 -8.66 46.65 32.02
C PHE A 14 -7.29 46.97 31.41
N ASP A 15 -6.46 47.72 32.13
CA ASP A 15 -5.07 47.98 31.76
C ASP A 15 -4.23 46.69 31.76
N ILE A 16 -3.39 46.49 30.74
CA ILE A 16 -2.57 45.28 30.57
C ILE A 16 -1.19 45.49 31.23
N GLN A 17 -0.85 44.65 32.22
CA GLN A 17 0.45 44.65 32.90
C GLN A 17 1.28 43.40 32.53
N VAL A 18 2.62 43.51 32.56
CA VAL A 18 3.59 42.48 32.12
C VAL A 18 3.44 41.13 32.86
N ARG A 19 2.81 41.12 34.05
CA ARG A 19 2.46 39.91 34.80
C ARG A 19 1.06 40.02 35.39
N GLY A 20 0.06 40.21 34.52
CA GLY A 20 -1.36 40.33 34.89
C GLY A 20 -2.15 39.02 34.75
N PHE A 21 -3.45 39.10 35.04
CA PHE A 21 -4.40 38.02 34.79
C PHE A 21 -4.58 37.78 33.28
N SER A 22 -4.90 36.54 32.91
CA SER A 22 -5.21 36.21 31.53
C SER A 22 -6.50 36.92 31.10
N ARG A 23 -6.42 37.72 30.03
CA ARG A 23 -7.55 38.49 29.50
C ARG A 23 -8.76 37.61 29.22
N ASN A 24 -8.55 36.42 28.65
CA ASN A 24 -9.65 35.50 28.31
C ASN A 24 -10.37 34.99 29.55
N GLN A 25 -9.62 34.68 30.61
CA GLN A 25 -10.20 34.22 31.89
C GLN A 25 -10.99 35.34 32.60
N VAL A 26 -10.52 36.59 32.51
CA VAL A 26 -11.24 37.75 33.06
C VAL A 26 -12.52 38.02 32.28
N VAL A 27 -12.49 37.93 30.95
CA VAL A 27 -13.68 38.10 30.11
C VAL A 27 -14.72 37.02 30.41
N GLU A 28 -14.31 35.75 30.45
CA GLU A 28 -15.21 34.63 30.78
C GLU A 28 -15.83 34.78 32.19
N HIS A 29 -15.04 35.24 33.16
CA HIS A 29 -15.55 35.48 34.52
C HIS A 29 -16.54 36.66 34.58
N ILE A 30 -16.30 37.73 33.81
CA ILE A 30 -17.21 38.88 33.73
C ILE A 30 -18.50 38.48 33.02
N GLU A 31 -18.44 37.70 31.95
CA GLU A 31 -19.62 37.17 31.27
C GLU A 31 -20.47 36.33 32.23
N LEU A 32 -19.83 35.45 33.03
CA LEU A 32 -20.51 34.69 34.07
C LEU A 32 -21.17 35.60 35.13
N LEU A 33 -20.48 36.63 35.60
CA LEU A 33 -21.03 37.59 36.58
C LEU A 33 -22.18 38.41 36.00
N GLU A 34 -22.11 38.79 34.72
CA GLU A 34 -23.17 39.51 34.03
C GLU A 34 -24.42 38.63 33.86
N ASP A 35 -24.24 37.36 33.52
CA ASP A 35 -25.34 36.42 33.44
C ASP A 35 -25.97 36.15 34.81
N GLN A 36 -25.16 36.02 35.87
CA GLN A 36 -25.65 35.92 37.24
C GLN A 36 -26.43 37.18 37.66
N LEU A 37 -25.93 38.37 37.34
CA LEU A 37 -26.60 39.64 37.64
C LEU A 37 -27.92 39.77 36.87
N ARG A 38 -27.95 39.32 35.61
CA ARG A 38 -29.16 39.29 34.79
C ARG A 38 -30.21 38.38 35.43
N MET A 39 -29.81 37.19 35.88
CA MET A 39 -30.70 36.23 36.54
C MET A 39 -31.28 36.81 37.85
N VAL A 40 -30.44 37.37 38.73
CA VAL A 40 -30.90 38.01 39.97
C VAL A 40 -31.85 39.19 39.69
N THR A 41 -31.62 39.93 38.60
CA THR A 41 -32.50 41.03 38.21
C THR A 41 -33.87 40.52 37.76
N ILE A 42 -33.92 39.41 37.02
CA ILE A 42 -35.17 38.74 36.64
C ILE A 42 -35.92 38.28 37.89
N ASP A 43 -35.26 37.54 38.78
CA ASP A 43 -35.86 37.03 40.02
C ASP A 43 -36.41 38.17 40.89
N ARG A 44 -35.66 39.26 41.02
CA ARG A 44 -36.12 40.45 41.74
C ARG A 44 -37.38 41.04 41.12
N ASN A 45 -37.41 41.15 39.79
CA ASN A 45 -38.56 41.72 39.09
C ASN A 45 -39.80 40.81 39.23
N GLU A 46 -39.62 39.49 39.21
CA GLU A 46 -40.70 38.52 39.48
C GLU A 46 -41.21 38.61 40.92
N ALA A 47 -40.30 38.70 41.90
CA ALA A 47 -40.68 38.86 43.30
C ALA A 47 -41.47 40.18 43.54
N VAL A 48 -41.08 41.27 42.87
CA VAL A 48 -41.82 42.54 42.94
C VAL A 48 -43.22 42.40 42.33
N LYS A 49 -43.37 41.70 41.21
CA LYS A 49 -44.69 41.41 40.61
C LYS A 49 -45.57 40.60 41.56
N LEU A 50 -45.04 39.50 42.11
CA LEU A 50 -45.77 38.67 43.07
C LEU A 50 -46.20 39.46 44.32
N ASN A 51 -45.36 40.38 44.82
CA ASN A 51 -45.72 41.21 45.96
C ASN A 51 -46.87 42.17 45.63
N ASN A 52 -46.87 42.75 44.42
CA ASN A 52 -47.97 43.60 43.96
C ASN A 52 -49.27 42.81 43.81
N ASP A 53 -49.21 41.60 43.24
CA ASP A 53 -50.37 40.72 43.09
C ASP A 53 -50.96 40.35 44.47
N LEU A 54 -50.11 39.98 45.43
CA LEU A 54 -50.54 39.69 46.79
C LEU A 54 -51.20 40.90 47.47
N ARG A 55 -50.67 42.11 47.26
CA ARG A 55 -51.30 43.34 47.78
C ARG A 55 -52.69 43.55 47.17
N THR A 56 -52.83 43.37 45.87
CA THR A 56 -54.15 43.49 45.22
C THR A 56 -55.14 42.45 45.76
N LEU A 57 -54.71 41.21 45.96
CA LEU A 57 -55.54 40.16 46.55
C LEU A 57 -55.94 40.49 48.00
N CYS A 58 -55.02 41.01 48.82
CA CYS A 58 -55.33 41.46 50.18
C CYS A 58 -56.33 42.62 50.21
N ASP A 59 -56.21 43.58 49.30
CA ASP A 59 -57.14 44.70 49.22
C ASP A 59 -58.53 44.25 48.74
N ASP A 60 -58.60 43.34 47.77
CA ASP A 60 -59.86 42.81 47.27
C ASP A 60 -60.56 41.91 48.30
N THR A 61 -59.81 41.10 49.05
CA THR A 61 -60.37 40.31 50.15
C THR A 61 -60.88 41.19 51.29
N ARG A 62 -60.16 42.27 51.65
CA ARG A 62 -60.65 43.28 52.61
C ARG A 62 -61.95 43.94 52.14
N ARG A 63 -61.99 44.42 50.89
CA ARG A 63 -63.22 45.00 50.32
C ARG A 63 -64.38 44.01 50.29
N SER A 64 -64.11 42.73 50.03
CA SER A 64 -65.14 41.68 50.05
C SER A 64 -65.70 41.45 51.46
N LEU A 65 -64.82 41.43 52.46
CA LEU A 65 -65.19 41.30 53.87
C LEU A 65 -66.04 42.50 54.32
N ASP A 66 -65.63 43.73 54.02
CA ASP A 66 -66.40 44.94 54.34
C ASP A 66 -67.80 44.90 53.73
N ARG A 67 -67.93 44.45 52.48
CA ARG A 67 -69.24 44.28 51.82
C ARG A 67 -70.09 43.20 52.48
N ALA A 68 -69.48 42.08 52.89
CA ALA A 68 -70.18 41.01 53.59
C ALA A 68 -70.68 41.47 54.97
N GLU A 69 -69.86 42.20 55.72
CA GLU A 69 -70.26 42.79 57.01
C GLU A 69 -71.41 43.80 56.86
N GLN A 70 -71.37 44.66 55.83
CA GLN A 70 -72.46 45.59 55.55
C GLN A 70 -73.77 44.87 55.21
N ARG A 71 -73.69 43.77 54.42
CA ARG A 71 -74.86 42.94 54.11
C ARG A 71 -75.42 42.26 55.36
N LEU A 72 -74.55 41.74 56.23
CA LEU A 72 -74.98 41.10 57.47
C LEU A 72 -75.67 42.08 58.40
N LYS A 73 -75.10 43.27 58.61
CA LYS A 73 -75.74 44.37 59.36
C LYS A 73 -77.08 44.77 58.75
N SER A 74 -77.19 44.80 57.42
CA SER A 74 -78.45 45.09 56.73
C SER A 74 -79.51 44.02 56.98
N ILE A 75 -79.12 42.74 57.01
CA ILE A 75 -80.03 41.62 57.28
C ILE A 75 -80.48 41.63 58.75
N GLU A 76 -79.56 41.88 59.69
CA GLU A 76 -79.87 42.05 61.12
C GLU A 76 -80.83 43.21 61.36
N SER A 77 -80.72 44.29 60.58
CA SER A 77 -81.62 45.45 60.67
C SER A 77 -82.94 45.27 59.92
N SER A 78 -83.06 44.24 59.07
CA SER A 78 -84.26 44.01 58.27
C SER A 78 -85.29 43.24 59.09
N ASP A 79 -86.38 43.92 59.44
CA ASP A 79 -87.50 43.42 60.26
C ASP A 79 -88.42 42.47 59.46
N THR A 80 -87.84 41.55 58.70
CA THR A 80 -88.57 40.44 58.06
C THR A 80 -88.55 39.25 59.01
N GLY A 81 -89.70 38.96 59.63
CA GLY A 81 -89.86 38.00 60.72
C GLY A 81 -89.00 36.74 60.61
N LEU A 82 -88.12 36.56 61.60
CA LEU A 82 -87.18 35.44 61.76
C LEU A 82 -87.76 34.04 61.46
N PRO A 83 -89.05 33.71 61.76
CA PRO A 83 -89.57 32.37 61.48
C PRO A 83 -89.81 32.07 59.99
N ALA A 84 -90.39 33.02 59.24
CA ALA A 84 -90.74 32.83 57.83
C ALA A 84 -89.52 33.00 56.89
N ALA A 85 -88.50 33.72 57.33
CA ALA A 85 -87.19 33.75 56.68
C ALA A 85 -86.43 32.42 56.91
N SER A 86 -86.40 31.90 58.15
CA SER A 86 -85.75 30.63 58.47
C SER A 86 -86.33 29.44 57.71
N GLN A 87 -87.65 29.35 57.56
CA GLN A 87 -88.29 28.27 56.79
C GLN A 87 -87.92 28.32 55.30
N ARG A 88 -87.86 29.52 54.70
CA ARG A 88 -87.45 29.70 53.30
C ARG A 88 -85.97 29.38 53.09
N VAL A 89 -85.11 29.74 54.04
CA VAL A 89 -83.69 29.40 54.01
C VAL A 89 -83.50 27.88 54.11
N GLN A 90 -84.22 27.20 55.00
CA GLN A 90 -84.16 25.74 55.09
C GLN A 90 -84.63 25.03 53.81
N ASN A 91 -85.74 25.49 53.19
CA ASN A 91 -86.17 24.95 51.90
C ASN A 91 -85.17 25.25 50.77
N MET A 92 -84.58 26.46 50.75
CA MET A 92 -83.57 26.81 49.76
C MET A 92 -82.29 25.97 49.93
N LEU A 93 -81.87 25.70 51.17
CA LEU A 93 -80.75 24.82 51.47
C LEU A 93 -81.04 23.37 51.03
N ALA A 94 -82.24 22.86 51.28
CA ALA A 94 -82.63 21.53 50.83
C ALA A 94 -82.64 21.42 49.30
N ILE A 95 -83.15 22.44 48.59
CA ILE A 95 -83.10 22.50 47.11
C ILE A 95 -81.66 22.60 46.62
N ALA A 96 -80.83 23.41 47.27
CA ALA A 96 -79.42 23.55 46.91
C ALA A 96 -78.62 22.26 47.16
N GLU A 97 -78.91 21.52 48.23
CA GLU A 97 -78.30 20.22 48.50
C GLU A 97 -78.68 19.19 47.44
N ASP A 98 -79.95 19.13 47.04
CA ASP A 98 -80.41 18.25 45.95
C ASP A 98 -79.76 18.64 44.62
N GLU A 99 -79.71 19.93 44.29
CA GLU A 99 -79.06 20.43 43.07
C GLU A 99 -77.55 20.14 43.06
N VAL A 100 -76.86 20.32 44.19
CA VAL A 100 -75.44 19.94 44.34
C VAL A 100 -75.27 18.44 44.17
N GLN A 101 -76.18 17.62 44.68
CA GLN A 101 -76.11 16.17 44.52
C GLN A 101 -76.30 15.76 43.06
N THR A 102 -77.26 16.35 42.35
CA THR A 102 -77.45 16.10 40.91
C THR A 102 -76.24 16.54 40.09
N LEU A 103 -75.62 17.69 40.39
CA LEU A 103 -74.40 18.18 39.74
C LEU A 103 -73.22 17.24 39.99
N ARG A 104 -73.08 16.70 41.21
CA ARG A 104 -72.06 15.70 41.53
C ARG A 104 -72.26 14.44 40.71
N ASP A 105 -73.47 13.93 40.61
CA ASP A 105 -73.75 12.70 39.88
C ASP A 105 -73.62 12.88 38.35
N GLN A 106 -73.94 14.07 37.83
CA GLN A 106 -73.63 14.44 36.45
C GLN A 106 -72.11 14.51 36.21
N SER A 107 -71.38 15.18 37.11
CA SER A 107 -69.92 15.32 37.01
C SER A 107 -69.21 13.97 37.07
N LYS A 108 -69.64 13.07 37.96
CA LYS A 108 -69.12 11.70 38.04
C LYS A 108 -69.33 10.93 36.74
N ARG A 109 -70.56 10.97 36.19
CA ARG A 109 -70.86 10.31 34.90
C ARG A 109 -70.02 10.88 33.77
N GLN A 110 -69.86 12.20 33.69
CA GLN A 110 -69.00 12.82 32.69
C GLN A 110 -67.53 12.39 32.86
N ALA A 111 -67.03 12.35 34.09
CA ALA A 111 -65.67 11.89 34.37
C ALA A 111 -65.47 10.41 33.97
N GLU A 112 -66.46 9.55 34.21
CA GLU A 112 -66.42 8.15 33.79
C GLU A 112 -66.42 8.01 32.25
N ILE A 113 -67.22 8.81 31.55
CA ILE A 113 -67.24 8.83 30.07
C ILE A 113 -65.91 9.32 29.52
N ILE A 114 -65.38 10.43 30.05
CA ILE A 114 -64.07 10.98 29.62
C ILE A 114 -62.96 9.97 29.89
N ARG A 115 -62.96 9.32 31.06
CA ARG A 115 -61.98 8.29 31.38
C ARG A 115 -62.10 7.09 30.45
N GLY A 116 -63.33 6.60 30.22
CA GLY A 116 -63.58 5.46 29.34
C GLY A 116 -63.13 5.75 27.90
N THR A 117 -63.47 6.92 27.37
CA THR A 117 -63.06 7.34 26.02
C THR A 117 -61.53 7.49 25.93
N ALA A 118 -60.90 8.17 26.88
CA ALA A 118 -59.45 8.30 26.92
C ALA A 118 -58.73 6.95 27.03
N GLU A 119 -59.24 6.01 27.84
CA GLU A 119 -58.68 4.66 27.93
C GLU A 119 -58.81 3.89 26.62
N THR A 120 -59.95 4.01 25.91
CA THR A 120 -60.14 3.36 24.61
C THR A 120 -59.25 3.96 23.53
N GLU A 121 -59.12 5.29 23.48
CA GLU A 121 -58.24 5.99 22.54
C GLU A 121 -56.77 5.64 22.80
N ALA A 122 -56.35 5.64 24.08
CA ALA A 122 -54.99 5.24 24.45
C ALA A 122 -54.68 3.79 24.02
N ARG A 123 -55.61 2.86 24.21
CA ARG A 123 -55.44 1.47 23.76
C ARG A 123 -55.39 1.36 22.24
N ALA A 124 -56.20 2.13 21.52
CA ALA A 124 -56.17 2.16 20.05
C ALA A 124 -54.81 2.67 19.56
N LEU A 125 -54.31 3.78 20.11
CA LEU A 125 -53.01 4.34 19.77
C LEU A 125 -51.85 3.40 20.07
N ILE A 126 -51.89 2.70 21.22
CA ILE A 126 -50.87 1.70 21.55
C ILE A 126 -50.90 0.56 20.53
N SER A 127 -52.09 0.04 20.19
CA SER A 127 -52.21 -1.03 19.19
C SER A 127 -51.75 -0.61 17.80
N GLU A 128 -52.02 0.63 17.39
CA GLU A 128 -51.53 1.18 16.12
C GLU A 128 -50.00 1.35 16.12
N ALA A 129 -49.44 1.86 17.21
CA ALA A 129 -47.99 2.00 17.36
C ALA A 129 -47.27 0.64 17.37
N GLU A 130 -47.86 -0.38 18.01
CA GLU A 130 -47.34 -1.76 17.99
C GLU A 130 -47.36 -2.33 16.59
N ARG A 131 -48.46 -2.20 15.84
CA ARG A 131 -48.53 -2.66 14.44
C ARG A 131 -47.51 -1.96 13.55
N ALA A 132 -47.41 -0.64 13.65
CA ALA A 132 -46.42 0.12 12.87
C ALA A 132 -44.98 -0.29 13.23
N ALA A 133 -44.71 -0.58 14.50
CA ALA A 133 -43.40 -1.07 14.93
C ALA A 133 -43.10 -2.47 14.38
N ASP A 134 -44.09 -3.35 14.32
CA ASP A 134 -43.94 -4.69 13.76
C ASP A 134 -43.77 -4.67 12.24
N GLU A 135 -44.55 -3.85 11.52
CA GLU A 135 -44.37 -3.61 10.07
C GLU A 135 -42.95 -3.10 9.76
N LEU A 136 -42.48 -2.10 10.51
CA LEU A 136 -41.11 -1.59 10.34
C LEU A 136 -40.04 -2.65 10.66
N ARG A 137 -40.28 -3.54 11.62
CA ARG A 137 -39.37 -4.66 11.92
C ARG A 137 -39.34 -5.64 10.76
N GLU A 138 -40.49 -6.00 10.21
CA GLU A 138 -40.59 -6.89 9.05
C GLU A 138 -39.85 -6.29 7.85
N GLU A 139 -40.11 -5.04 7.49
CA GLU A 139 -39.40 -4.34 6.42
C GLU A 139 -37.87 -4.28 6.65
N CYS A 140 -37.44 -4.00 7.88
CA CYS A 140 -36.02 -4.01 8.22
C CYS A 140 -35.42 -5.41 8.06
N THR A 141 -36.12 -6.46 8.48
CA THR A 141 -35.63 -7.84 8.34
C THR A 141 -35.54 -8.25 6.88
N GLU A 142 -36.53 -7.88 6.05
CA GLU A 142 -36.50 -8.11 4.61
C GLU A 142 -35.31 -7.40 3.96
N LEU A 143 -35.11 -6.11 4.27
CA LEU A 143 -34.00 -5.34 3.74
C LEU A 143 -32.64 -5.92 4.13
N VAL A 144 -32.48 -6.37 5.38
CA VAL A 144 -31.25 -7.03 5.85
C VAL A 144 -31.02 -8.33 5.07
N ASN A 145 -32.03 -9.18 4.94
CA ASN A 145 -31.95 -10.43 4.17
C ASN A 145 -31.59 -10.16 2.70
N ASP A 146 -32.15 -9.09 2.11
CA ASP A 146 -31.88 -8.67 0.75
C ASP A 146 -30.41 -8.25 0.57
N VAL A 147 -29.89 -7.42 1.48
CA VAL A 147 -28.49 -7.00 1.48
C VAL A 147 -27.55 -8.18 1.68
N GLU A 148 -27.87 -9.09 2.60
CA GLU A 148 -27.09 -10.31 2.83
C GLU A 148 -27.07 -11.20 1.59
N SER A 149 -28.22 -11.38 0.93
CA SER A 149 -28.31 -12.18 -0.30
C SER A 149 -27.48 -11.57 -1.44
N ARG A 150 -27.50 -10.24 -1.60
CA ARG A 150 -26.69 -9.51 -2.59
C ARG A 150 -25.20 -9.62 -2.27
N ARG A 151 -24.82 -9.48 -1.00
CA ARG A 151 -23.45 -9.66 -0.54
C ARG A 151 -22.95 -11.07 -0.82
N ALA A 152 -23.73 -12.10 -0.51
CA ALA A 152 -23.39 -13.49 -0.76
C ALA A 152 -23.23 -13.78 -2.27
N LYS A 153 -24.11 -13.24 -3.11
CA LYS A 153 -23.98 -13.35 -4.58
C LYS A 153 -22.69 -12.70 -5.08
N LEU A 154 -22.42 -11.48 -4.65
CA LEU A 154 -21.22 -10.74 -5.07
C LEU A 154 -19.94 -11.43 -4.61
N GLN A 155 -19.91 -11.97 -3.38
CA GLN A 155 -18.78 -12.76 -2.89
C GLN A 155 -18.53 -14.01 -3.74
N ARG A 156 -19.56 -14.77 -4.08
CA ARG A 156 -19.43 -15.94 -4.96
C ARG A 156 -18.90 -15.56 -6.34
N GLU A 157 -19.41 -14.47 -6.93
CA GLU A 157 -18.91 -13.97 -8.22
C GLU A 157 -17.45 -13.54 -8.15
N HIS A 158 -17.04 -12.87 -7.08
CA HIS A 158 -15.64 -12.50 -6.87
C HIS A 158 -14.74 -13.72 -6.70
N GLU A 159 -15.14 -14.69 -5.90
CA GLU A 159 -14.41 -15.94 -5.72
C GLU A 159 -14.27 -16.70 -7.05
N GLN A 160 -15.34 -16.78 -7.84
CA GLN A 160 -15.31 -17.36 -9.17
C GLN A 160 -14.33 -16.62 -10.07
N LYS A 161 -14.41 -15.29 -10.17
CA LYS A 161 -13.49 -14.47 -10.98
C LYS A 161 -12.03 -14.65 -10.56
N ILE A 162 -11.75 -14.68 -9.26
CA ILE A 162 -10.39 -14.91 -8.73
C ILE A 162 -9.91 -16.32 -9.09
N SER A 163 -10.78 -17.33 -8.94
CA SER A 163 -10.44 -18.71 -9.29
C SER A 163 -10.14 -18.88 -10.78
N GLU A 164 -10.94 -18.22 -11.64
CA GLU A 164 -10.74 -18.21 -13.08
C GLU A 164 -9.42 -17.51 -13.43
N GLN A 165 -9.16 -16.31 -12.90
CA GLN A 165 -7.92 -15.59 -13.12
C GLN A 165 -6.70 -16.41 -12.71
N ARG A 166 -6.73 -17.01 -11.51
CA ARG A 166 -5.66 -17.91 -11.04
C ARG A 166 -5.47 -19.11 -11.95
N SER A 167 -6.55 -19.71 -12.44
CA SER A 167 -6.46 -20.84 -13.37
C SER A 167 -5.84 -20.44 -14.72
N ARG A 168 -6.19 -19.24 -15.24
CA ARG A 168 -5.63 -18.69 -16.48
C ARG A 168 -4.15 -18.36 -16.32
N GLU A 169 -3.79 -17.68 -15.23
CA GLU A 169 -2.39 -17.40 -14.89
C GLU A 169 -1.56 -18.68 -14.76
N TYR A 170 -2.11 -19.69 -14.10
CA TYR A 170 -1.44 -20.98 -13.95
C TYR A 170 -1.18 -21.66 -15.31
N ARG A 171 -2.19 -21.69 -16.19
CA ARG A 171 -2.06 -22.24 -17.56
C ARG A 171 -1.00 -21.49 -18.36
N LEU A 172 -1.06 -20.15 -18.37
CA LEU A 172 -0.10 -19.33 -19.09
C LEU A 172 1.33 -19.54 -18.57
N ARG A 173 1.53 -19.60 -17.25
CA ARG A 173 2.85 -19.91 -16.66
C ARG A 173 3.34 -21.29 -17.07
N GLN A 174 2.44 -22.26 -17.15
CA GLN A 174 2.79 -23.62 -17.57
C GLN A 174 3.15 -23.69 -19.05
N GLU A 175 2.41 -22.98 -19.91
CA GLU A 175 2.72 -22.82 -21.34
C GLU A 175 4.09 -22.16 -21.53
N ILE A 176 4.34 -21.01 -20.90
CA ILE A 176 5.64 -20.31 -20.97
C ILE A 176 6.77 -21.23 -20.51
N ARG A 177 6.59 -21.96 -19.40
CA ARG A 177 7.60 -22.90 -18.90
C ARG A 177 7.87 -24.02 -19.90
N ASN A 178 6.83 -24.55 -20.56
CA ASN A 178 6.99 -25.61 -21.55
C ASN A 178 7.70 -25.10 -22.80
N GLU A 179 7.34 -23.91 -23.30
CA GLU A 179 8.03 -23.32 -24.46
C GLU A 179 9.49 -23.00 -24.13
N TYR A 180 9.76 -22.42 -22.96
CA TYR A 180 11.14 -22.16 -22.51
C TYR A 180 11.98 -23.44 -22.47
N LYS A 181 11.41 -24.54 -21.94
CA LYS A 181 12.08 -25.85 -21.94
C LYS A 181 12.36 -26.35 -23.36
N ARG A 182 11.43 -26.19 -24.30
CA ARG A 182 11.62 -26.60 -25.70
C ARG A 182 12.71 -25.78 -26.38
N VAL A 183 12.68 -24.45 -26.22
CA VAL A 183 13.68 -23.56 -26.81
C VAL A 183 15.07 -23.89 -26.29
N ILE A 184 15.21 -24.13 -24.98
CA ILE A 184 16.49 -24.55 -24.40
C ILE A 184 16.95 -25.90 -24.93
N ALA A 185 16.05 -26.89 -24.98
CA ALA A 185 16.40 -28.22 -25.48
C ALA A 185 16.89 -28.15 -26.93
N ASN A 186 16.17 -27.41 -27.79
CA ASN A 186 16.57 -27.21 -29.19
C ASN A 186 17.94 -26.50 -29.30
N ALA A 187 18.15 -25.43 -28.53
CA ALA A 187 19.43 -24.72 -28.54
C ALA A 187 20.60 -25.60 -28.04
N GLN A 188 20.35 -26.48 -27.07
CA GLN A 188 21.32 -27.46 -26.61
C GLN A 188 21.63 -28.50 -27.68
N GLU A 189 20.61 -29.04 -28.34
CA GLU A 189 20.78 -30.00 -29.45
C GLU A 189 21.58 -29.40 -30.61
N GLU A 190 21.29 -28.14 -30.99
CA GLU A 190 22.03 -27.42 -32.03
C GLU A 190 23.49 -27.17 -31.62
N SER A 191 23.72 -26.76 -30.37
CA SER A 191 25.07 -26.58 -29.83
C SER A 191 25.85 -27.89 -29.83
N ASP A 192 25.26 -28.98 -29.37
CA ASP A 192 25.89 -30.30 -29.33
C ASP A 192 26.19 -30.82 -30.74
N ALA A 193 25.29 -30.58 -31.70
CA ALA A 193 25.50 -30.92 -33.10
C ALA A 193 26.68 -30.13 -33.71
N LEU A 194 26.77 -28.82 -33.45
CA LEU A 194 27.90 -27.99 -33.89
C LEU A 194 29.22 -28.43 -33.24
N ILE A 195 29.21 -28.76 -31.95
CA ILE A 195 30.40 -29.28 -31.25
C ILE A 195 30.81 -30.63 -31.84
N ALA A 196 29.87 -31.52 -32.14
CA ALA A 196 30.16 -32.81 -32.76
C ALA A 196 30.75 -32.65 -34.16
N GLU A 197 30.20 -31.75 -34.96
CA GLU A 197 30.66 -31.47 -36.32
C GLU A 197 32.06 -30.84 -36.33
N THR A 198 32.29 -29.81 -35.50
CA THR A 198 33.63 -29.22 -35.36
C THR A 198 34.66 -30.24 -34.89
N ARG A 199 34.33 -31.12 -33.93
CA ARG A 199 35.22 -32.21 -33.52
C ARG A 199 35.53 -33.20 -34.64
N ARG A 200 34.54 -33.54 -35.48
CA ARG A 200 34.76 -34.40 -36.66
C ARG A 200 35.71 -33.74 -37.64
N GLN A 201 35.48 -32.47 -37.94
CA GLN A 201 36.35 -31.71 -38.84
C GLN A 201 37.78 -31.67 -38.29
N CYS A 202 37.97 -31.26 -37.02
CA CYS A 202 39.30 -31.28 -36.39
C CYS A 202 39.96 -32.66 -36.50
N GLY A 203 39.22 -33.74 -36.22
CA GLY A 203 39.74 -35.10 -36.38
C GLY A 203 40.13 -35.47 -37.82
N GLN A 204 39.44 -34.93 -38.83
CA GLN A 204 39.81 -35.10 -40.24
C GLN A 204 41.10 -34.33 -40.57
N TRP A 205 41.18 -33.05 -40.19
CA TRP A 205 42.40 -32.25 -40.38
C TRP A 205 43.61 -32.85 -39.66
N ASP A 206 43.42 -33.37 -38.44
CA ASP A 206 44.47 -34.06 -37.68
C ASP A 206 44.93 -35.34 -38.41
N ALA A 207 43.99 -36.12 -38.95
CA ALA A 207 44.30 -37.33 -39.70
C ALA A 207 45.02 -37.03 -41.03
N GLU A 208 44.57 -36.02 -41.77
CA GLU A 208 45.23 -35.53 -43.00
C GLU A 208 46.64 -35.01 -42.69
N SER A 209 46.80 -34.22 -41.63
CA SER A 209 48.10 -33.73 -41.19
C SER A 209 49.04 -34.89 -40.81
N GLU A 210 48.54 -35.91 -40.12
CA GLU A 210 49.31 -37.11 -39.80
C GLU A 210 49.67 -37.91 -41.06
N GLN A 211 48.78 -38.01 -42.05
CA GLN A 211 49.08 -38.64 -43.34
C GLN A 211 50.19 -37.90 -44.07
N MET A 212 50.06 -36.57 -44.23
CA MET A 212 51.09 -35.74 -44.86
C MET A 212 52.43 -35.85 -44.12
N ARG A 213 52.42 -35.92 -42.78
CA ARG A 213 53.63 -36.13 -41.96
C ARG A 213 54.27 -37.49 -42.24
N LEU A 214 53.49 -38.56 -42.37
CA LEU A 214 53.98 -39.90 -42.67
C LEU A 214 54.53 -39.99 -44.10
N GLU A 215 53.84 -39.40 -45.07
CA GLU A 215 54.30 -39.31 -46.46
C GLU A 215 55.63 -38.55 -46.55
N ALA A 216 55.74 -37.38 -45.91
CA ALA A 216 56.98 -36.63 -45.86
C ALA A 216 58.12 -37.41 -45.20
N LEU A 217 57.85 -38.19 -44.13
CA LEU A 217 58.84 -39.05 -43.52
C LEU A 217 59.30 -40.18 -44.45
N GLU A 218 58.40 -40.72 -45.27
CA GLU A 218 58.74 -41.74 -46.26
C GLU A 218 59.55 -41.16 -47.41
N GLU A 219 59.19 -39.98 -47.92
CA GLU A 219 60.00 -39.24 -48.90
C GLU A 219 61.41 -38.98 -48.38
N ILE A 220 61.54 -38.53 -47.12
CA ILE A 220 62.84 -38.33 -46.47
C ILE A 220 63.61 -39.66 -46.40
N ARG A 221 62.97 -40.80 -46.13
CA ARG A 221 63.64 -42.11 -46.12
C ARG A 221 64.13 -42.49 -47.52
N VAL A 222 63.31 -42.33 -48.54
CA VAL A 222 63.68 -42.63 -49.93
C VAL A 222 64.85 -41.77 -50.38
N GLU A 223 64.82 -40.45 -50.13
CA GLU A 223 65.92 -39.56 -50.46
C GLU A 223 67.18 -39.87 -49.65
N ARG A 224 67.06 -40.28 -48.37
CA ARG A 224 68.21 -40.77 -47.59
C ARG A 224 68.84 -42.01 -48.22
N LEU A 225 68.04 -43.01 -48.59
CA LEU A 225 68.55 -44.21 -49.27
C LEU A 225 69.21 -43.86 -50.60
N ARG A 226 68.63 -42.95 -51.38
CA ARG A 226 69.21 -42.44 -52.63
C ARG A 226 70.53 -41.73 -52.39
N LEU A 227 70.63 -40.91 -51.34
CA LEU A 227 71.88 -40.26 -50.94
C LEU A 227 72.92 -41.28 -50.47
N GLU A 228 72.51 -42.35 -49.78
CA GLU A 228 73.40 -43.46 -49.40
C GLU A 228 73.89 -44.26 -50.61
N GLU A 229 73.04 -44.53 -51.59
CA GLU A 229 73.42 -45.14 -52.88
C GLU A 229 74.38 -44.26 -53.67
N LEU A 230 74.08 -42.96 -53.79
CA LEU A 230 74.99 -42.00 -54.42
C LEU A 230 76.34 -41.97 -53.68
N ARG A 231 76.31 -41.92 -52.35
CA ARG A 231 77.52 -41.98 -51.50
C ARG A 231 78.32 -43.26 -51.76
N THR A 232 77.68 -44.43 -51.79
CA THR A 232 78.39 -45.69 -52.06
C THR A 232 78.93 -45.76 -53.48
N SER A 233 78.23 -45.22 -54.47
CA SER A 233 78.72 -45.13 -55.85
C SER A 233 79.92 -44.18 -55.97
N VAL A 234 79.89 -43.03 -55.28
CA VAL A 234 81.00 -42.07 -55.25
C VAL A 234 82.20 -42.69 -54.55
N LEU A 235 81.99 -43.36 -53.41
CA LEU A 235 83.06 -44.10 -52.73
C LEU A 235 83.65 -45.20 -53.62
N ALA A 236 82.84 -45.98 -54.33
CA ALA A 236 83.31 -46.99 -55.27
C ALA A 236 84.04 -46.38 -56.48
N ALA A 237 83.59 -45.23 -56.99
CA ALA A 237 84.28 -44.49 -58.04
C ALA A 237 85.61 -43.93 -57.55
N MET A 238 85.68 -43.45 -56.30
CA MET A 238 86.94 -43.04 -55.66
C MET A 238 87.86 -44.22 -55.42
N ASP A 239 87.36 -45.39 -55.01
CA ASP A 239 88.14 -46.62 -54.87
C ASP A 239 88.66 -47.13 -56.21
N ASN A 240 87.84 -47.10 -57.27
CA ASN A 240 88.28 -47.41 -58.64
C ASN A 240 89.31 -46.41 -59.14
N ALA A 241 89.11 -45.10 -58.92
CA ALA A 241 90.10 -44.08 -59.24
C ALA A 241 91.39 -44.29 -58.46
N LYS A 242 91.29 -44.69 -57.18
CA LYS A 242 92.44 -45.07 -56.35
C LYS A 242 93.13 -46.31 -56.90
N GLN A 243 92.41 -47.35 -57.32
CA GLN A 243 92.98 -48.55 -57.96
C GLN A 243 93.67 -48.21 -59.29
N VAL A 244 93.07 -47.40 -60.15
CA VAL A 244 93.71 -46.92 -61.39
C VAL A 244 94.93 -46.03 -61.07
N LEU A 245 94.88 -45.22 -60.01
CA LEU A 245 96.03 -44.48 -59.51
C LEU A 245 97.09 -45.41 -58.90
N GLU A 246 96.73 -46.50 -58.26
CA GLU A 246 97.66 -47.53 -57.74
C GLU A 246 98.24 -48.39 -58.87
N GLU A 247 97.50 -48.70 -59.93
CA GLU A 247 97.95 -49.40 -61.13
C GLU A 247 98.83 -48.50 -62.00
N SER A 248 98.50 -47.20 -62.12
CA SER A 248 99.36 -46.20 -62.74
C SER A 248 100.60 -45.91 -61.87
N ALA A 249 100.48 -45.89 -60.54
CA ALA A 249 101.62 -45.83 -59.63
C ALA A 249 102.46 -47.12 -59.65
N ALA A 250 101.87 -48.29 -59.91
CA ALA A 250 102.56 -49.57 -60.07
C ALA A 250 103.28 -49.66 -61.45
N THR A 251 102.68 -49.12 -62.51
CA THR A 251 103.35 -48.99 -63.83
C THR A 251 104.40 -47.88 -63.86
N VAL A 252 104.27 -46.85 -63.03
CA VAL A 252 105.33 -45.85 -62.77
C VAL A 252 106.42 -46.43 -61.84
N ARG A 253 106.08 -47.23 -60.83
CA ARG A 253 107.06 -47.96 -59.99
C ARG A 253 107.81 -49.05 -60.74
N ALA A 254 107.20 -49.70 -61.74
CA ALA A 254 107.87 -50.67 -62.60
C ALA A 254 108.84 -50.06 -63.63
N LYS A 255 108.97 -48.72 -63.68
CA LYS A 255 109.87 -48.01 -64.63
C LYS A 255 110.92 -47.11 -63.99
N THR A 256 110.97 -46.97 -62.66
CA THR A 256 112.03 -46.23 -61.97
C THR A 256 112.14 -46.68 -60.51
N ASP A 257 113.10 -47.55 -60.22
CA ASP A 257 113.62 -47.71 -58.86
C ASP A 257 114.59 -46.55 -58.57
N THR A 258 114.26 -45.72 -57.57
CA THR A 258 115.17 -45.25 -56.48
C THR A 258 114.61 -44.04 -55.72
N ALA A 259 114.57 -44.21 -54.38
CA ALA A 259 114.86 -43.24 -53.31
C ALA A 259 114.15 -41.86 -53.22
N ALA A 260 113.46 -41.62 -52.09
CA ALA A 260 113.94 -40.77 -50.97
C ALA A 260 112.80 -40.08 -50.18
N THR A 261 112.94 -40.09 -48.85
CA THR A 261 112.32 -39.26 -47.76
C THR A 261 112.48 -37.74 -48.01
N PRO A 262 111.77 -36.78 -47.33
CA PRO A 262 111.37 -36.73 -45.90
C PRO A 262 110.04 -35.98 -45.53
N GLU A 263 109.73 -35.87 -44.22
CA GLU A 263 108.84 -34.88 -43.55
C GLU A 263 109.26 -33.40 -43.84
N PRO A 264 108.53 -32.28 -43.51
CA PRO A 264 107.63 -32.03 -42.35
C PRO A 264 106.45 -30.99 -42.51
N SER A 265 105.78 -30.70 -41.37
CA SER A 265 105.12 -29.43 -40.94
C SER A 265 103.77 -28.97 -41.54
N GLY A 266 102.79 -28.72 -40.64
CA GLY A 266 101.57 -27.92 -40.86
C GLY A 266 101.86 -26.41 -40.97
N PRO A 267 100.99 -25.46 -40.56
CA PRO A 267 99.65 -25.52 -39.91
C PRO A 267 98.59 -24.67 -40.68
N VAL A 268 97.49 -24.25 -40.01
CA VAL A 268 96.66 -23.02 -40.22
C VAL A 268 95.13 -23.32 -40.29
N GLU A 269 94.47 -23.19 -39.12
CA GLU A 269 93.15 -22.53 -38.94
C GLU A 269 93.23 -21.07 -39.43
N PRO A 270 92.16 -20.30 -39.73
CA PRO A 270 90.84 -20.31 -39.06
C PRO A 270 89.62 -19.99 -39.98
N ASP A 271 88.40 -20.05 -39.46
CA ASP A 271 87.60 -18.82 -39.22
C ASP A 271 86.18 -19.13 -38.72
N GLU A 272 85.89 -18.47 -37.60
CA GLU A 272 84.60 -18.29 -36.98
C GLU A 272 83.71 -17.39 -37.83
N HIS A 273 82.41 -17.69 -37.89
CA HIS A 273 81.23 -16.79 -38.01
C HIS A 273 80.02 -17.74 -38.22
N GLN A 274 78.84 -17.62 -37.63
CA GLN A 274 78.20 -16.61 -36.81
C GLN A 274 77.05 -17.33 -36.08
N LEU A 275 76.88 -17.05 -34.78
CA LEU A 275 75.66 -17.38 -34.05
C LEU A 275 74.54 -16.51 -34.63
N GLN A 276 73.62 -17.10 -35.39
CA GLN A 276 72.38 -16.44 -35.79
C GLN A 276 71.27 -16.85 -34.83
N GLN A 277 70.87 -15.86 -34.04
CA GLN A 277 69.74 -15.90 -33.11
C GLN A 277 68.47 -16.38 -33.82
N VAL A 278 67.82 -17.40 -33.27
CA VAL A 278 66.44 -17.73 -33.57
C VAL A 278 65.57 -16.64 -32.91
N THR A 279 65.12 -15.67 -33.70
CA THR A 279 64.08 -14.72 -33.33
C THR A 279 62.73 -15.44 -33.25
N LEU A 280 62.15 -15.50 -32.04
CA LEU A 280 60.72 -15.80 -31.87
C LEU A 280 59.90 -14.72 -32.61
N PRO A 281 58.80 -15.08 -33.30
CA PRO A 281 57.88 -14.08 -33.79
C PRO A 281 57.19 -13.38 -32.61
N GLU A 282 57.32 -12.05 -32.58
CA GLU A 282 56.61 -11.16 -31.66
C GLU A 282 55.10 -11.42 -31.75
N GLN A 283 54.54 -11.63 -30.56
CA GLN A 283 53.12 -11.55 -30.26
C GLN A 283 52.59 -10.20 -30.78
N ARG A 284 51.74 -10.21 -31.81
CA ARG A 284 51.02 -9.01 -32.24
C ARG A 284 50.09 -8.58 -31.10
N ASP A 285 50.48 -7.52 -30.40
CA ASP A 285 49.60 -6.70 -29.57
C ASP A 285 48.64 -5.90 -30.46
N ASP A 286 47.70 -6.58 -31.10
CA ASP A 286 46.45 -5.98 -31.60
C ASP A 286 45.29 -6.55 -30.76
N VAL A 287 45.43 -6.47 -29.43
CA VAL A 287 44.28 -6.60 -28.52
C VAL A 287 43.57 -5.25 -28.53
N GLN A 288 42.65 -5.05 -29.48
CA GLN A 288 41.55 -4.11 -29.25
C GLN A 288 40.60 -4.74 -28.22
N THR A 289 40.97 -4.64 -26.94
CA THR A 289 40.02 -4.79 -25.85
C THR A 289 39.05 -3.62 -25.95
N TYR A 290 37.93 -3.81 -26.64
CA TYR A 290 36.74 -3.01 -26.38
C TYR A 290 36.35 -3.24 -24.93
N THR A 291 36.82 -2.36 -24.06
CA THR A 291 36.31 -2.26 -22.71
C THR A 291 34.94 -1.62 -22.86
N ILE A 292 33.87 -2.42 -22.81
CA ILE A 292 32.51 -1.89 -22.70
C ILE A 292 32.43 -1.23 -21.32
N PRO A 293 32.19 0.10 -21.22
CA PRO A 293 31.93 0.71 -19.93
C PRO A 293 30.58 0.20 -19.42
N ILE A 294 30.60 -0.62 -18.37
CA ILE A 294 29.40 -0.88 -17.57
C ILE A 294 29.19 0.37 -16.71
N GLU A 295 28.35 1.28 -17.18
CA GLU A 295 27.80 2.33 -16.32
C GLU A 295 26.93 1.66 -15.23
N PRO A 296 27.15 1.96 -13.93
CA PRO A 296 26.26 1.51 -12.88
C PRO A 296 25.09 2.48 -12.80
N GLN A 297 24.08 2.30 -13.67
CA GLN A 297 22.83 3.02 -13.55
C GLN A 297 21.73 2.12 -12.95
N HIS A 298 21.17 2.63 -11.86
CA HIS A 298 19.91 2.27 -11.22
C HIS A 298 19.88 1.10 -10.23
N THR A 299 20.22 1.48 -9.00
CA THR A 299 19.51 1.04 -7.80
C THR A 299 18.00 1.30 -7.95
N THR A 300 17.14 0.28 -7.88
CA THR A 300 15.76 0.47 -7.41
C THR A 300 15.39 -0.68 -6.47
N ASN A 301 15.66 -0.47 -5.18
CA ASN A 301 15.04 -1.19 -4.09
C ASN A 301 13.53 -0.85 -4.09
N GLY A 302 12.70 -1.80 -4.51
CA GLY A 302 11.25 -1.75 -4.31
C GLY A 302 10.89 -2.32 -2.94
N ALA A 303 11.12 -1.56 -1.87
CA ALA A 303 10.64 -1.88 -0.53
C ALA A 303 10.10 -0.63 0.18
N SER A 304 8.88 -0.77 0.72
CA SER A 304 8.19 0.06 1.72
C SER A 304 7.57 1.40 1.30
N LYS A 305 6.23 1.46 1.34
CA LYS A 305 5.51 2.55 2.02
C LYS A 305 4.13 2.10 2.48
N ALA A 306 3.94 2.06 3.79
CA ALA A 306 2.64 1.96 4.46
C ALA A 306 1.84 3.28 4.31
N PRO A 307 0.51 3.25 4.27
CA PRO A 307 -0.28 4.47 4.30
C PRO A 307 -0.50 4.95 5.74
N SER A 308 -0.06 6.19 5.98
CA SER A 308 -0.36 6.99 7.16
C SER A 308 -1.85 7.29 7.24
N ALA A 309 -2.39 7.14 8.45
CA ALA A 309 -3.65 7.71 8.89
C ALA A 309 -3.72 9.22 8.61
N ARG A 310 -4.90 9.70 8.23
CA ARG A 310 -5.33 11.08 8.44
C ARG A 310 -6.74 11.07 9.01
N GLN A 311 -6.82 11.71 10.18
CA GLN A 311 -8.02 12.25 10.79
C GLN A 311 -8.66 13.28 9.84
N ASN A 312 -9.97 13.17 9.67
CA ASN A 312 -10.97 14.22 9.87
C ASN A 312 -12.35 13.60 9.71
#